data_AF-A0A1G9IA09-F1
#
_entry.id   AF-A0A1G9IA09-F1
#
_cell.length_a   1.000
_cell.length_b   1.000
_cell.length_c   1.000
_cell.angle_alpha   90.00
_cell.angle_beta   90.00
_cell.angle_gamma   90.00
#
_symmetry.space_group_name_H-M   'P 1'
#
loop_
_entity.id
_entity.type
_entity.pdbx_description
1 polymer ?
#
loop_
_entity_poly.entity_id
_entity_poly.type
_entity_poly.pdbx_seq_one_letter_code
_entity_poly.pdbx_strand_id
1 'polypeptide(L)'
;MMTEEERISQIKGYQERQPELALTFTQAKFLFENDANIRFRVVPFSTWELLDYEYEIYRQILSDSQFELFETGWKERQQQTKVFIAGSDERESEWEMGYFADLLRYREDHFWPEIKQIPFFRVTWPLFEEEKTTLLRASYRRYLEETIAERIARHFRDFRRFAPLRLRLVEVKNDLERLQPHYGAFYRRSDEAVRAVFDFLRKQIESWDEESLPELDQVIQKWEEFEREAFAKRPVRFPTAVVSDHRTRKQRQTDMLLNLLLVNHDEMPG
;
A
#
# COMPACT_ATOMS: atom_id res chain seq x y z
N MET A 1 25.82 -14.01 19.41
CA MET A 1 26.45 -12.97 20.25
C MET A 1 27.70 -12.51 19.54
N MET A 2 27.92 -11.20 19.45
CA MET A 2 29.14 -10.64 18.85
C MET A 2 30.30 -10.77 19.84
N THR A 3 31.50 -11.06 19.36
CA THR A 3 32.72 -11.12 20.20
C THR A 3 33.18 -9.71 20.58
N GLU A 4 34.03 -9.60 21.61
CA GLU A 4 34.57 -8.30 22.02
C GLU A 4 35.47 -7.68 20.94
N GLU A 5 36.22 -8.50 20.21
CA GLU A 5 37.04 -8.04 19.08
C GLU A 5 36.17 -7.49 17.95
N GLU A 6 35.08 -8.19 17.59
CA GLU A 6 34.11 -7.71 16.61
C GLU A 6 33.45 -6.41 17.06
N ARG A 7 33.12 -6.28 18.36
CA ARG A 7 32.56 -5.05 18.93
C ARG A 7 33.51 -3.87 18.80
N ILE A 8 34.77 -4.05 19.22
CA ILE A 8 35.80 -3.01 19.11
C ILE A 8 36.01 -2.60 17.65
N SER A 9 36.00 -3.57 16.74
CA SER A 9 36.09 -3.33 15.29
C SER A 9 34.92 -2.47 14.80
N GLN A 10 33.67 -2.78 15.17
CA GLN A 10 32.52 -1.97 14.77
C GLN A 10 32.55 -0.55 15.36
N ILE A 11 33.02 -0.39 16.60
CA ILE A 11 33.21 0.94 17.22
C ILE A 11 34.26 1.75 16.45
N LYS A 12 35.39 1.16 16.08
CA LYS A 12 36.40 1.83 15.25
C LYS A 12 35.85 2.20 13.88
N GLY A 13 35.02 1.35 13.29
CA GLY A 13 34.31 1.65 12.05
C GLY A 13 33.40 2.89 12.12
N TYR A 14 32.92 3.28 13.31
CA TYR A 14 32.23 4.58 13.48
C TYR A 14 33.19 5.76 13.38
N GLN A 15 34.40 5.66 13.94
CA GLN A 15 35.42 6.70 13.83
C GLN A 15 35.90 6.86 12.38
N GLU A 16 36.06 5.74 11.66
CA GLU A 16 36.55 5.70 10.28
C GLU A 16 35.55 6.26 9.27
N ARG A 17 34.24 6.15 9.53
CA ARG A 17 33.19 6.65 8.63
C ARG A 17 33.01 8.17 8.69
N GLN A 18 33.50 8.82 9.74
CA GLN A 18 33.33 10.26 9.98
C GLN A 18 34.65 10.87 10.49
N PRO A 19 35.75 10.76 9.71
CA PRO A 19 37.07 11.22 10.14
C PRO A 19 37.09 12.72 10.46
N GLU A 20 36.25 13.52 9.81
CA GLU A 20 36.10 14.96 10.03
C GLU A 20 35.61 15.32 11.43
N LEU A 21 34.87 14.43 12.10
CA LEU A 21 34.41 14.66 13.46
C LEU A 21 35.46 14.28 14.52
N ALA A 22 36.53 13.59 14.12
CA ALA A 22 37.59 13.10 15.01
C ALA A 22 37.03 12.46 16.30
N LEU A 23 36.05 11.55 16.14
CA LEU A 23 35.33 10.94 17.25
C LEU A 23 36.30 10.23 18.21
N THR A 24 36.17 10.50 19.50
CA THR A 24 36.84 9.69 20.52
C THR A 24 36.25 8.28 20.56
N PHE A 25 37.00 7.32 21.09
CA PHE A 25 36.50 5.95 21.25
C PHE A 25 35.20 5.92 22.09
N THR A 26 35.11 6.74 23.14
CA THR A 26 33.91 6.84 23.98
C THR A 26 32.70 7.36 23.20
N GLN A 27 32.87 8.42 22.39
CA GLN A 27 31.81 8.94 21.53
C GLN A 27 31.37 7.88 20.50
N ALA A 28 32.32 7.25 19.80
CA ALA A 28 32.03 6.21 18.82
C ALA A 28 31.33 4.99 19.44
N LYS A 29 31.72 4.59 20.65
CA LYS A 29 31.05 3.53 21.41
C LYS A 29 29.61 3.91 21.73
N PHE A 30 29.36 5.15 22.15
CA PHE A 30 28.00 5.62 22.41
C PHE A 30 27.13 5.58 21.13
N LEU A 31 27.66 6.00 19.99
CA LEU A 31 26.96 5.92 18.71
C LEU A 31 26.64 4.48 18.32
N PHE A 32 27.62 3.57 18.46
CA PHE A 32 27.41 2.15 18.21
C PHE A 32 26.29 1.56 19.08
N GLU A 33 26.28 1.88 20.38
CA GLU A 33 25.26 1.40 21.32
C GLU A 33 23.88 2.02 21.06
N ASN A 34 23.84 3.20 20.43
CA ASN A 34 22.63 3.93 20.09
C ASN A 34 22.23 3.83 18.61
N ASP A 35 22.86 2.97 17.82
CA ASP A 35 22.52 2.77 16.41
C ASP A 35 21.04 2.32 16.29
N ALA A 36 20.26 3.07 15.52
CA ALA A 36 18.84 2.79 15.35
C ALA A 36 18.59 1.41 14.73
N ASN A 37 19.46 0.94 13.83
CA ASN A 37 19.37 -0.38 13.20
C ASN A 37 19.68 -1.53 14.17
N ILE A 38 20.39 -1.22 15.26
CA ILE A 38 20.66 -2.19 16.32
C ILE A 38 19.51 -2.17 17.34
N ARG A 39 19.09 -0.98 17.79
CA ARG A 39 18.10 -0.82 18.87
C ARG A 39 16.64 -1.04 18.45
N PHE A 40 16.26 -0.61 17.24
CA PHE A 40 14.85 -0.52 16.83
C PHE A 40 14.51 -1.45 15.66
N ARG A 41 15.07 -2.67 15.65
CA ARG A 41 14.82 -3.66 14.59
C ARG A 41 13.34 -4.01 14.36
N VAL A 42 12.51 -3.87 15.39
CA VAL A 42 11.09 -4.22 15.34
C VAL A 42 10.24 -3.08 14.77
N VAL A 43 10.65 -1.83 14.97
CA VAL A 43 9.90 -0.65 14.55
C VAL A 43 10.82 0.20 13.67
N PRO A 44 10.77 0.01 12.34
CA PRO A 44 11.66 0.75 11.44
C PRO A 44 11.31 2.23 11.48
N PHE A 45 12.35 3.06 11.52
CA PHE A 45 12.24 4.50 11.34
C PHE A 45 12.05 4.80 9.86
N SER A 46 11.24 5.83 9.57
CA SER A 46 11.30 6.53 8.30
C SER A 46 12.65 7.24 8.17
N THR A 47 13.01 7.63 6.94
CA THR A 47 14.23 8.41 6.70
C THR A 47 14.27 9.69 7.54
N TRP A 48 13.13 10.35 7.73
CA TRP A 48 13.05 11.58 8.52
C TRP A 48 13.24 11.31 10.01
N GLU A 49 12.57 10.30 10.55
CA GLU A 49 12.73 9.92 11.96
C GLU A 49 14.16 9.47 12.26
N LEU A 50 14.82 8.79 11.30
CA LEU A 50 16.23 8.43 11.44
C LEU A 50 17.12 9.67 11.49
N LEU A 51 16.91 10.63 10.60
CA LEU A 51 17.66 11.88 10.61
C LEU A 51 17.43 12.67 11.91
N ASP A 52 16.19 12.74 12.39
CA ASP A 52 15.84 13.45 13.62
C ASP A 52 16.45 12.73 14.84
N TYR A 53 16.40 11.39 14.88
CA TYR A 53 17.05 10.60 15.93
C TYR A 53 18.58 10.73 15.92
N GLU A 54 19.21 10.67 14.74
CA GLU A 54 20.66 10.88 14.60
C GLU A 54 21.05 12.27 15.15
N TYR A 55 20.28 13.30 14.82
CA TYR A 55 20.52 14.65 15.33
C TYR A 55 20.55 14.71 16.86
N GLU A 56 19.54 14.12 17.51
CA GLU A 56 19.43 14.08 18.97
C GLU A 56 20.57 13.28 19.63
N ILE A 57 20.96 12.15 19.04
CA ILE A 57 22.05 11.32 19.56
C ILE A 57 23.40 12.04 19.44
N TYR A 58 23.67 12.67 18.30
CA TYR A 58 24.92 13.39 18.07
C TYR A 58 25.03 14.64 18.94
N ARG A 59 23.92 15.37 19.15
CA ARG A 59 23.89 16.57 20.01
C ARG A 59 24.28 16.28 21.46
N GLN A 60 24.04 15.07 21.95
CA GLN A 60 24.34 14.68 23.33
C GLN A 60 25.83 14.44 23.59
N ILE A 61 26.60 14.06 22.56
CA ILE A 61 27.96 13.54 22.76
C ILE A 61 29.04 14.36 22.07
N LEU A 62 28.70 15.15 21.06
CA LEU A 62 29.66 15.97 20.34
C LEU A 62 29.93 17.27 21.12
N SER A 63 31.18 17.75 21.05
CA SER A 63 31.47 19.14 21.42
C SER A 63 30.80 20.10 20.45
N ASP A 64 30.63 21.37 20.82
CA ASP A 64 29.99 22.37 19.96
C ASP A 64 30.65 22.46 18.57
N SER A 65 31.99 22.49 18.53
CA SER A 65 32.74 22.53 17.26
C SER A 65 32.54 21.29 16.37
N GLN A 66 32.49 20.09 16.97
CA GLN A 66 32.19 18.86 16.23
C GLN A 66 30.74 18.86 15.75
N PHE A 67 29.83 19.37 16.58
CA PHE A 67 28.41 19.42 16.25
C PHE A 67 28.12 20.37 15.09
N GLU A 68 28.79 21.51 15.01
CA GLU A 68 28.66 22.44 13.85
C GLU A 68 29.05 21.76 12.52
N LEU A 69 30.15 20.98 12.52
CA LEU A 69 30.56 20.19 11.36
C LEU A 69 29.51 19.13 10.99
N PHE A 70 29.05 18.36 11.98
CA PHE A 70 28.00 17.37 11.80
C PHE A 70 26.70 17.99 11.27
N GLU A 71 26.26 19.10 11.85
CA GLU A 71 24.99 19.75 11.51
C GLU A 71 24.99 20.22 10.05
N THR A 72 26.13 20.70 9.56
CA THR A 72 26.30 21.08 8.15
C THR A 72 26.03 19.89 7.22
N GLY A 73 26.72 18.76 7.45
CA GLY A 73 26.50 17.54 6.66
C GLY A 73 25.10 16.95 6.84
N TRP A 74 24.51 17.07 8.02
CA TRP A 74 23.12 16.64 8.28
C TRP A 74 22.11 17.49 7.50
N LYS A 75 22.26 18.82 7.47
CA LYS A 75 21.42 19.73 6.66
C LYS A 75 21.55 19.42 5.16
N GLU A 76 22.75 19.11 4.69
CA GLU A 76 22.98 18.67 3.32
C GLU A 76 22.25 17.35 3.01
N ARG A 77 22.37 16.33 3.88
CA ARG A 77 21.63 15.06 3.73
C ARG A 77 20.12 15.27 3.72
N GLN A 78 19.59 16.14 4.57
CA GLN A 78 18.17 16.51 4.52
C GLN A 78 17.80 17.12 3.16
N GLN A 79 18.62 18.03 2.65
CA GLN A 79 18.34 18.68 1.36
C GLN A 79 18.42 17.69 0.19
N GLN A 80 19.42 16.81 0.18
CA GLN A 80 19.54 15.74 -0.81
C GLN A 80 18.34 14.80 -0.75
N THR A 81 17.86 14.45 0.45
CA THR A 81 16.66 13.62 0.64
C THR A 81 15.42 14.30 0.06
N LYS A 82 15.22 15.60 0.27
CA LYS A 82 14.10 16.35 -0.34
C LYS A 82 14.15 16.30 -1.86
N VAL A 83 15.33 16.57 -2.44
CA VAL A 83 15.54 16.56 -3.90
C VAL A 83 15.28 15.16 -4.46
N PHE A 84 15.76 14.12 -3.78
CA PHE A 84 15.52 12.73 -4.17
C PHE A 84 14.03 12.35 -4.14
N ILE A 85 13.31 12.74 -3.08
CA ILE A 85 11.88 12.47 -2.96
C ILE A 85 11.11 13.20 -4.07
N ALA A 86 11.35 14.50 -4.28
CA ALA A 86 10.67 15.26 -5.32
C ALA A 86 10.96 14.72 -6.73
N GLY A 87 12.22 14.40 -7.01
CA GLY A 87 12.62 13.85 -8.32
C GLY A 87 12.20 12.41 -8.56
N SER A 88 11.90 11.62 -7.51
CA SER A 88 11.28 10.30 -7.65
C SER A 88 9.77 10.40 -7.78
N ASP A 89 9.13 11.36 -7.11
CA ASP A 89 7.69 11.61 -7.21
C ASP A 89 7.24 11.93 -8.64
N GLU A 90 7.92 12.86 -9.31
CA GLU A 90 7.59 13.21 -10.71
C GLU A 90 7.69 12.01 -11.65
N ARG A 91 8.79 11.24 -11.56
CA ARG A 91 9.05 10.14 -12.50
C ARG A 91 8.19 8.90 -12.25
N GLU A 92 8.03 8.52 -10.99
CA GLU A 92 7.35 7.27 -10.63
C GLU A 92 5.83 7.47 -10.52
N SER A 93 5.39 8.56 -9.90
CA SER A 93 3.96 8.75 -9.60
C SER A 93 3.18 9.16 -10.84
N GLU A 94 3.72 9.97 -11.76
CA GLU A 94 3.00 10.37 -12.98
C GLU A 94 2.68 9.16 -13.86
N TRP A 95 3.65 8.25 -14.01
CA TRP A 95 3.47 7.02 -14.78
C TRP A 95 2.41 6.10 -14.19
N GLU A 96 2.49 5.83 -12.87
CA GLU A 96 1.48 5.03 -12.17
C GLU A 96 0.11 5.70 -12.21
N MET A 97 0.04 7.02 -12.07
CA MET A 97 -1.21 7.77 -12.13
C MET A 97 -1.95 7.52 -13.43
N GLY A 98 -1.24 7.56 -14.57
CA GLY A 98 -1.84 7.29 -15.87
C GLY A 98 -2.40 5.88 -16.01
N TYR A 99 -1.77 4.88 -15.38
CA TYR A 99 -2.28 3.50 -15.34
C TYR A 99 -3.55 3.40 -14.50
N PHE A 100 -3.53 3.86 -13.25
CA PHE A 100 -4.67 3.74 -12.35
C PHE A 100 -5.85 4.63 -12.77
N ALA A 101 -5.61 5.79 -13.38
CA ALA A 101 -6.67 6.62 -13.95
C ALA A 101 -7.38 5.94 -15.13
N ASP A 102 -6.65 5.19 -15.96
CA ASP A 102 -7.26 4.43 -17.05
C ASP A 102 -8.10 3.26 -16.51
N LEU A 103 -7.62 2.56 -15.46
CA LEU A 103 -8.41 1.53 -14.76
C LEU A 103 -9.69 2.10 -14.15
N LEU A 104 -9.57 3.23 -13.44
CA LEU A 104 -10.71 3.88 -12.79
C LEU A 104 -11.77 4.25 -13.83
N ARG A 105 -11.35 4.93 -14.90
CA ARG A 105 -12.26 5.33 -15.98
C ARG A 105 -12.95 4.14 -16.64
N TYR A 106 -12.22 3.06 -16.94
CA TYR A 106 -12.85 1.87 -17.49
C TYR A 106 -13.86 1.25 -16.54
N ARG A 107 -13.57 1.26 -15.24
CA ARG A 107 -14.51 0.77 -14.22
C ARG A 107 -15.82 1.55 -14.24
N GLU A 108 -15.73 2.86 -14.33
CA GLU A 108 -16.87 3.78 -14.36
C GLU A 108 -17.65 3.69 -15.68
N ASP A 109 -16.96 3.79 -16.82
CA ASP A 109 -17.58 3.97 -18.14
C ASP A 109 -18.04 2.65 -18.79
N HIS A 110 -17.46 1.52 -18.40
CA HIS A 110 -17.68 0.24 -19.08
C HIS A 110 -18.04 -0.89 -18.11
N PHE A 111 -17.19 -1.20 -17.14
CA PHE A 111 -17.37 -2.38 -16.29
C PHE A 111 -18.70 -2.34 -15.51
N TRP A 112 -18.94 -1.27 -14.76
CA TRP A 112 -20.13 -1.18 -13.93
C TRP A 112 -21.43 -1.09 -14.74
N PRO A 113 -21.50 -0.28 -15.80
CA PRO A 113 -22.62 -0.32 -16.72
C PRO A 113 -22.92 -1.71 -17.26
N GLU A 114 -21.91 -2.47 -17.69
CA GLU A 114 -22.10 -3.84 -18.19
C GLU A 114 -22.62 -4.80 -17.10
N ILE A 115 -22.05 -4.76 -15.89
CA ILE A 115 -22.52 -5.57 -14.74
C ILE A 115 -24.00 -5.29 -14.44
N LYS A 116 -24.40 -4.01 -14.42
CA LYS A 116 -25.78 -3.60 -14.12
C LYS A 116 -26.80 -4.11 -15.16
N GLN A 117 -26.37 -4.43 -16.38
CA GLN A 117 -27.27 -4.95 -17.42
C GLN A 117 -27.48 -6.46 -17.34
N ILE A 118 -26.62 -7.20 -16.64
CA ILE A 118 -26.76 -8.65 -16.47
C ILE A 118 -28.04 -8.95 -15.67
N PRO A 119 -28.96 -9.81 -16.17
CA PRO A 119 -30.25 -10.08 -15.52
C PRO A 119 -30.13 -10.53 -14.06
N PHE A 120 -29.11 -11.33 -13.76
CA PHE A 120 -28.82 -11.79 -12.40
C PHE A 120 -28.63 -10.63 -11.41
N PHE A 121 -27.88 -9.59 -11.80
CA PHE A 121 -27.63 -8.43 -10.93
C PHE A 121 -28.84 -7.50 -10.80
N ARG A 122 -29.78 -7.55 -11.74
CA ARG A 122 -31.02 -6.77 -11.69
C ARG A 122 -32.11 -7.40 -10.83
N VAL A 123 -32.19 -8.73 -10.82
CA VAL A 123 -33.34 -9.45 -10.23
C VAL A 123 -32.95 -10.22 -8.98
N THR A 124 -31.86 -10.98 -9.03
CA THR A 124 -31.50 -11.92 -7.96
C THR A 124 -30.58 -11.28 -6.94
N TRP A 125 -29.57 -10.53 -7.39
CA TRP A 125 -28.55 -9.94 -6.54
C TRP A 125 -29.06 -8.97 -5.47
N PRO A 126 -30.04 -8.09 -5.72
CA PRO A 126 -30.55 -7.16 -4.70
C PRO A 126 -31.22 -7.89 -3.53
N LEU A 127 -31.73 -9.11 -3.77
CA LEU A 127 -32.40 -9.94 -2.77
C LEU A 127 -31.44 -10.92 -2.07
N PHE A 128 -30.17 -10.96 -2.50
CA PHE A 128 -29.20 -11.92 -1.99
C PHE A 128 -28.71 -11.50 -0.60
N GLU A 129 -29.25 -12.16 0.44
CA GLU A 129 -28.78 -12.07 1.83
C GLU A 129 -28.59 -10.61 2.31
N GLU A 130 -29.59 -9.77 2.06
CA GLU A 130 -29.54 -8.30 2.22
C GLU A 130 -28.92 -7.84 3.55
N GLU A 131 -29.30 -8.45 4.67
CA GLU A 131 -28.76 -8.10 5.99
C GLU A 131 -27.25 -8.38 6.09
N LYS A 132 -26.80 -9.53 5.58
CA LYS A 132 -25.39 -9.95 5.60
C LYS A 132 -24.56 -9.10 4.65
N THR A 133 -25.09 -8.80 3.46
CA THR A 133 -24.41 -7.95 2.48
C THR A 133 -24.33 -6.50 2.96
N THR A 134 -25.37 -5.99 3.62
CA THR A 134 -25.36 -4.67 4.28
C THR A 134 -24.29 -4.61 5.37
N LEU A 135 -24.19 -5.63 6.22
CA LEU A 135 -23.13 -5.72 7.22
C LEU A 135 -21.73 -5.72 6.56
N LEU A 136 -21.51 -6.54 5.53
CA LEU A 136 -20.22 -6.60 4.84
C LEU A 136 -19.84 -5.25 4.19
N ARG A 137 -20.78 -4.57 3.53
CA ARG A 137 -20.55 -3.24 2.93
C ARG A 137 -20.19 -2.20 3.98
N ALA A 138 -20.90 -2.18 5.11
CA ALA A 138 -20.61 -1.27 6.21
C ALA A 138 -19.22 -1.53 6.83
N SER A 139 -18.84 -2.80 6.99
CA SER A 139 -17.51 -3.18 7.47
C SER A 139 -16.43 -2.86 6.43
N TYR A 140 -16.70 -3.05 5.14
CA TYR A 140 -15.76 -2.72 4.07
C TYR A 140 -15.51 -1.21 3.95
N ARG A 141 -16.56 -0.38 4.12
CA ARG A 141 -16.42 1.08 4.17
C ARG A 141 -15.47 1.51 5.29
N ARG A 142 -15.66 0.98 6.50
CA ARG A 142 -14.76 1.25 7.64
C ARG A 142 -13.33 0.81 7.33
N TYR A 143 -13.17 -0.38 6.75
CA TYR A 143 -11.87 -0.87 6.30
C TYR A 143 -11.19 0.10 5.30
N LEU A 144 -11.93 0.65 4.34
CA LEU A 144 -11.40 1.63 3.39
C LEU A 144 -11.01 2.94 4.08
N GLU A 145 -11.84 3.46 4.99
CA GLU A 145 -11.57 4.67 5.78
C GLU A 145 -10.30 4.52 6.64
N GLU A 146 -10.14 3.38 7.30
CA GLU A 146 -8.93 3.06 8.07
C GLU A 146 -7.71 2.93 7.15
N THR A 147 -7.87 2.24 6.03
CA THR A 147 -6.77 1.99 5.08
C THR A 147 -6.28 3.28 4.44
N ILE A 148 -7.17 4.20 4.04
CA ILE A 148 -6.77 5.49 3.47
C ILE A 148 -6.12 6.37 4.54
N ALA A 149 -6.63 6.38 5.77
CA ALA A 149 -6.02 7.10 6.88
C ALA A 149 -4.59 6.60 7.18
N GLU A 150 -4.39 5.28 7.23
CA GLU A 150 -3.07 4.65 7.39
C GLU A 150 -2.11 5.03 6.25
N ARG A 151 -2.57 5.01 5.00
CA ARG A 151 -1.76 5.35 3.82
C ARG A 151 -1.38 6.83 3.81
N ILE A 152 -2.30 7.73 4.17
CA ILE A 152 -2.03 9.17 4.29
C ILE A 152 -1.06 9.45 5.44
N ALA A 153 -1.26 8.85 6.62
CA ALA A 153 -0.35 9.00 7.75
C ALA A 153 1.06 8.52 7.39
N ARG A 154 1.17 7.36 6.74
CA ARG A 154 2.45 6.84 6.23
C ARG A 154 3.07 7.77 5.20
N HIS A 155 2.27 8.32 4.29
CA HIS A 155 2.76 9.28 3.31
C HIS A 155 3.46 10.47 3.99
N PHE A 156 2.81 11.11 4.96
CA PHE A 156 3.40 12.26 5.65
C PHE A 156 4.59 11.89 6.53
N ARG A 157 4.61 10.67 7.09
CA ARG A 157 5.76 10.14 7.82
C ARG A 157 6.98 9.97 6.91
N ASP A 158 6.81 9.38 5.74
CA ASP A 158 7.93 9.00 4.86
C ASP A 158 8.34 10.12 3.89
N PHE A 159 7.38 10.87 3.36
CA PHE A 159 7.59 11.85 2.28
C PHE A 159 7.33 13.29 2.71
N ARG A 160 6.75 13.51 3.89
CA ARG A 160 6.28 14.82 4.37
C ARG A 160 5.41 15.48 3.27
N ARG A 161 5.77 16.68 2.83
CA ARG A 161 5.07 17.43 1.76
C ARG A 161 5.75 17.32 0.39
N PHE A 162 6.79 16.52 0.27
CA PHE A 162 7.71 16.57 -0.88
C PHE A 162 7.34 15.61 -2.02
N ALA A 163 6.24 14.85 -1.90
CA ALA A 163 5.77 13.92 -2.93
C ALA A 163 4.26 14.06 -3.22
N PRO A 164 3.76 15.24 -3.63
CA PRO A 164 2.34 15.48 -3.81
C PRO A 164 1.66 14.56 -4.83
N LEU A 165 2.35 14.11 -5.88
CA LEU A 165 1.75 13.20 -6.87
C LEU A 165 1.52 11.82 -6.28
N ARG A 166 2.43 11.34 -5.42
CA ARG A 166 2.28 10.09 -4.67
C ARG A 166 1.10 10.13 -3.72
N LEU A 167 0.84 11.29 -3.10
CA LEU A 167 -0.34 11.47 -2.26
C LEU A 167 -1.63 11.35 -3.10
N ARG A 168 -1.69 12.05 -4.24
CA ARG A 168 -2.82 11.90 -5.17
C ARG A 168 -2.99 10.46 -5.67
N LEU A 169 -1.89 9.75 -5.89
CA LEU A 169 -1.93 8.36 -6.33
C LEU A 169 -2.55 7.45 -5.28
N VAL A 170 -2.32 7.73 -3.99
CA VAL A 170 -2.97 7.04 -2.89
C VAL A 170 -4.48 7.25 -2.93
N GLU A 171 -4.95 8.46 -3.24
CA GLU A 171 -6.38 8.77 -3.39
C GLU A 171 -6.98 8.01 -4.58
N VAL A 172 -6.36 8.07 -5.77
CA VAL A 172 -6.84 7.35 -6.97
C VAL A 172 -6.89 5.85 -6.75
N LYS A 173 -5.88 5.26 -6.09
CA LYS A 173 -5.89 3.84 -5.74
C LYS A 173 -7.02 3.50 -4.78
N ASN A 174 -7.32 4.37 -3.83
CA ASN A 174 -8.45 4.19 -2.91
C ASN A 174 -9.80 4.31 -3.61
N ASP A 175 -9.94 5.23 -4.56
CA ASP A 175 -11.15 5.33 -5.40
C ASP A 175 -11.33 4.08 -6.27
N LEU A 176 -10.24 3.55 -6.83
CA LEU A 176 -10.30 2.28 -7.53
C LEU A 176 -10.69 1.13 -6.59
N GLU A 177 -10.18 1.06 -5.36
CA GLU A 177 -10.56 0.03 -4.38
C GLU A 177 -12.05 0.12 -3.97
N ARG A 178 -12.65 1.31 -3.98
CA ARG A 178 -14.10 1.47 -3.81
C ARG A 178 -14.88 0.80 -4.94
N LEU A 179 -14.40 0.93 -6.18
CA LEU A 179 -15.03 0.37 -7.37
C LEU A 179 -14.59 -1.07 -7.69
N GLN A 180 -13.50 -1.53 -7.10
CA GLN A 180 -12.95 -2.87 -7.30
C GLN A 180 -12.36 -3.35 -5.99
N PRO A 181 -13.21 -3.84 -5.08
CA PRO A 181 -12.74 -4.34 -3.81
C PRO A 181 -11.73 -5.46 -4.00
N HIS A 182 -10.78 -5.56 -3.07
CA HIS A 182 -9.93 -6.72 -2.94
C HIS A 182 -10.39 -7.52 -1.72
N TYR A 183 -11.41 -8.38 -1.90
CA TYR A 183 -12.02 -9.10 -0.78
C TYR A 183 -10.99 -9.84 0.08
N GLY A 184 -9.94 -10.41 -0.53
CA GLY A 184 -8.94 -11.18 0.21
C GLY A 184 -8.14 -10.33 1.22
N ALA A 185 -7.88 -9.06 0.90
CA ALA A 185 -7.18 -8.14 1.81
C ALA A 185 -8.12 -7.70 2.94
N PHE A 186 -9.38 -7.41 2.60
CA PHE A 186 -10.44 -7.13 3.58
C PHE A 186 -10.64 -8.30 4.54
N TYR A 187 -10.89 -9.51 4.03
CA TYR A 187 -11.11 -10.73 4.80
C TYR A 187 -10.01 -10.98 5.84
N ARG A 188 -8.73 -10.82 5.45
CA ARG A 188 -7.59 -11.01 6.37
C ARG A 188 -7.53 -9.99 7.51
N ARG A 189 -8.05 -8.77 7.30
CA ARG A 189 -8.07 -7.69 8.30
C ARG A 189 -9.36 -7.67 9.13
N SER A 190 -10.39 -8.38 8.69
CA SER A 190 -11.68 -8.43 9.37
C SER A 190 -11.66 -9.26 10.66
N ASP A 191 -12.54 -8.89 11.60
CA ASP A 191 -12.80 -9.69 12.79
C ASP A 191 -13.45 -11.04 12.45
N GLU A 192 -13.56 -11.92 13.46
CA GLU A 192 -14.07 -13.28 13.29
C GLU A 192 -15.55 -13.29 12.86
N ALA A 193 -16.37 -12.35 13.35
CA ALA A 193 -17.79 -12.30 13.02
C ALA A 193 -18.01 -11.92 11.55
N VAL A 194 -17.29 -10.92 11.06
CA VAL A 194 -17.32 -10.50 9.64
C VAL A 194 -16.79 -11.62 8.74
N ARG A 195 -15.72 -12.32 9.15
CA ARG A 195 -15.20 -13.48 8.41
C ARG A 195 -16.20 -14.63 8.34
N ALA A 196 -16.90 -14.94 9.43
CA ALA A 196 -17.92 -15.98 9.45
C ALA A 196 -19.08 -15.68 8.47
N VAL A 197 -19.52 -14.41 8.40
CA VAL A 197 -20.52 -13.97 7.43
C VAL A 197 -20.00 -14.09 6.00
N PHE A 198 -18.75 -13.71 5.77
CA PHE A 198 -18.09 -13.84 4.47
C PHE A 198 -18.01 -15.31 4.01
N ASP A 199 -17.58 -16.21 4.90
CA ASP A 199 -17.46 -17.65 4.62
C ASP A 199 -18.83 -18.29 4.35
N PHE A 200 -19.88 -17.83 5.02
CA PHE A 200 -21.26 -18.24 4.74
C PHE A 200 -21.68 -17.86 3.30
N LEU A 201 -21.52 -16.59 2.92
CA LEU A 201 -21.90 -16.11 1.58
C LEU A 201 -21.04 -16.76 0.49
N ARG A 202 -19.74 -16.95 0.74
CA ARG A 202 -18.83 -17.66 -0.15
C ARG A 202 -19.33 -19.08 -0.44
N LYS A 203 -19.70 -19.85 0.58
CA LYS A 203 -20.23 -21.22 0.40
C LYS A 203 -21.50 -21.24 -0.44
N GLN A 204 -22.38 -20.24 -0.26
CA GLN A 204 -23.57 -20.10 -1.10
C GLN A 204 -23.21 -19.80 -2.56
N ILE A 205 -22.29 -18.88 -2.82
CA ILE A 205 -21.82 -18.58 -4.18
C ILE A 205 -21.14 -19.81 -4.81
N GLU A 206 -20.28 -20.51 -4.07
CA GLU A 206 -19.62 -21.73 -4.53
C GLU A 206 -20.60 -22.88 -4.83
N SER A 207 -21.82 -22.84 -4.28
CA SER A 207 -22.88 -23.81 -4.57
C SER A 207 -23.56 -23.58 -5.92
N TRP A 208 -23.40 -22.40 -6.53
CA TRP A 208 -23.95 -22.12 -7.85
C TRP A 208 -23.22 -22.91 -8.94
N ASP A 209 -23.97 -23.23 -9.99
CA ASP A 209 -23.43 -23.90 -11.18
C ASP A 209 -22.57 -22.91 -11.98
N GLU A 210 -21.43 -23.36 -12.50
CA GLU A 210 -20.46 -22.53 -13.23
C GLU A 210 -21.06 -21.93 -14.51
N GLU A 211 -22.06 -22.62 -15.07
CA GLU A 211 -22.81 -22.17 -16.25
C GLU A 211 -23.97 -21.22 -15.92
N SER A 212 -24.16 -20.85 -14.63
CA SER A 212 -25.28 -19.98 -14.23
C SER A 212 -25.10 -18.52 -14.65
N LEU A 213 -23.88 -18.07 -14.97
CA LEU A 213 -23.54 -16.65 -15.20
C LEU A 213 -22.56 -16.43 -16.37
N PRO A 214 -22.87 -16.90 -17.60
CA PRO A 214 -21.98 -16.75 -18.74
C PRO A 214 -21.73 -15.27 -19.12
N GLU A 215 -22.66 -14.37 -18.86
CA GLU A 215 -22.48 -12.93 -19.10
C GLU A 215 -21.45 -12.31 -18.16
N LEU A 216 -21.38 -12.78 -16.91
CA LEU A 216 -20.38 -12.32 -15.95
C LEU A 216 -18.97 -12.68 -16.42
N ASP A 217 -18.79 -13.87 -16.99
CA ASP A 217 -17.49 -14.28 -17.55
C ASP A 217 -17.04 -13.37 -18.69
N GLN A 218 -17.96 -12.95 -19.55
CA GLN A 218 -17.64 -12.04 -20.64
C GLN A 218 -17.15 -10.69 -20.10
N VAL A 219 -17.81 -10.16 -19.07
CA VAL A 219 -17.37 -8.91 -18.41
C VAL A 219 -16.01 -9.08 -17.72
N ILE A 220 -15.78 -10.22 -17.04
CA ILE A 220 -14.48 -10.53 -16.43
C ILE A 220 -13.39 -10.60 -17.50
N GLN A 221 -13.63 -11.27 -18.62
CA GLN A 221 -12.65 -11.40 -19.71
C GLN A 221 -12.28 -10.06 -20.32
N LYS A 222 -13.28 -9.23 -20.66
CA LYS A 222 -13.02 -7.87 -21.18
C LYS A 222 -12.23 -7.02 -20.19
N TRP A 223 -12.54 -7.13 -18.90
CA TRP A 223 -11.80 -6.44 -17.85
C TRP A 223 -10.34 -6.91 -17.79
N GLU A 224 -10.09 -8.22 -17.76
CA GLU A 224 -8.75 -8.79 -17.74
C GLU A 224 -7.95 -8.41 -19.00
N GLU A 225 -8.59 -8.38 -20.17
CA GLU A 225 -7.99 -7.91 -21.42
C GLU A 225 -7.58 -6.44 -21.32
N PHE A 226 -8.48 -5.57 -20.84
CA PHE A 226 -8.19 -4.17 -20.63
C PHE A 226 -7.05 -3.96 -19.62
N GLU A 227 -7.04 -4.67 -18.49
CA GLU A 227 -5.94 -4.60 -17.51
C GLU A 227 -4.60 -4.98 -18.15
N ARG A 228 -4.58 -6.04 -18.96
CA ARG A 228 -3.37 -6.46 -19.69
C ARG A 228 -2.89 -5.39 -20.66
N GLU A 229 -3.80 -4.79 -21.43
CA GLU A 229 -3.47 -3.73 -22.38
C GLU A 229 -2.98 -2.46 -21.67
N ALA A 230 -3.68 -2.03 -20.61
CA ALA A 230 -3.31 -0.89 -19.80
C ALA A 230 -1.93 -1.09 -19.16
N PHE A 231 -1.64 -2.29 -18.66
CA PHE A 231 -0.33 -2.64 -18.10
C PHE A 231 0.76 -2.69 -19.18
N ALA A 232 0.49 -3.27 -20.35
CA ALA A 232 1.43 -3.29 -21.46
C ALA A 232 1.78 -1.86 -21.94
N LYS A 233 0.79 -0.96 -21.96
CA LYS A 233 0.96 0.46 -22.28
C LYS A 233 1.74 1.19 -21.18
N ARG A 234 1.48 0.88 -19.91
CA ARG A 234 2.12 1.51 -18.74
C ARG A 234 2.49 0.48 -17.66
N PRO A 235 3.66 -0.18 -17.76
CA PRO A 235 4.07 -1.14 -16.76
C PRO A 235 4.31 -0.46 -15.41
N VAL A 236 3.64 -0.94 -14.37
CA VAL A 236 3.84 -0.47 -12.98
C VAL A 236 4.75 -1.44 -12.22
N ARG A 237 5.45 -0.95 -11.18
CA ARG A 237 6.52 -1.71 -10.49
C ARG A 237 6.05 -3.00 -9.79
N PHE A 238 4.74 -3.15 -9.56
CA PHE A 238 4.14 -4.33 -8.92
C PHE A 238 2.77 -4.66 -9.53
N PRO A 239 2.70 -5.32 -10.69
CA PRO A 239 1.43 -5.85 -11.17
C PRO A 239 1.00 -6.99 -10.27
N THR A 240 -0.04 -6.80 -9.46
CA THR A 240 -0.56 -7.86 -8.60
C THR A 240 -1.28 -8.98 -9.35
N ALA A 241 -1.61 -8.81 -10.65
CA ALA A 241 -2.49 -9.77 -11.36
C ALA A 241 -2.07 -10.16 -12.79
N VAL A 242 -1.09 -9.52 -13.41
CA VAL A 242 -0.92 -9.65 -14.87
C VAL A 242 -0.12 -10.90 -15.30
N VAL A 243 0.55 -11.60 -14.36
CA VAL A 243 1.65 -12.51 -14.74
C VAL A 243 1.24 -13.97 -14.97
N SER A 244 0.19 -14.49 -14.34
CA SER A 244 -0.47 -15.76 -14.73
C SER A 244 -1.58 -16.09 -13.74
N ASP A 245 -2.85 -15.86 -14.13
CA ASP A 245 -3.97 -16.29 -13.32
C ASP A 245 -4.21 -17.80 -13.49
N HIS A 246 -3.96 -18.57 -12.42
CA HIS A 246 -4.14 -20.02 -12.40
C HIS A 246 -5.50 -20.43 -11.82
N ARG A 247 -6.37 -19.48 -11.49
CA ARG A 247 -7.71 -19.77 -10.96
C ARG A 247 -8.57 -20.43 -12.03
N THR A 248 -9.40 -21.39 -11.61
CA THR A 248 -10.45 -21.93 -12.47
C THR A 248 -11.48 -20.86 -12.81
N ARG A 249 -12.28 -21.05 -13.87
CA ARG A 249 -13.37 -20.13 -14.23
C ARG A 249 -14.34 -19.94 -13.04
N LYS A 250 -14.79 -21.02 -12.41
CA LYS A 250 -15.58 -20.96 -11.16
C LYS A 250 -14.93 -20.15 -10.03
N GLN A 251 -13.62 -20.29 -9.80
CA GLN A 251 -12.91 -19.51 -8.79
C GLN A 251 -12.90 -18.01 -9.14
N ARG A 252 -12.68 -17.66 -10.40
CA ARG A 252 -12.71 -16.26 -10.85
C ARG A 252 -14.11 -15.63 -10.72
N GLN A 253 -15.15 -16.35 -11.10
CA GLN A 253 -16.53 -15.93 -10.90
C GLN A 253 -16.84 -15.71 -9.40
N THR A 254 -16.46 -16.68 -8.57
CA THR A 254 -16.67 -16.61 -7.11
C THR A 254 -15.97 -15.38 -6.53
N ASP A 255 -14.69 -15.19 -6.86
CA ASP A 255 -13.89 -14.05 -6.42
C ASP A 255 -14.50 -12.72 -6.87
N MET A 256 -14.98 -12.65 -8.12
CA MET A 256 -15.65 -11.46 -8.64
C MET A 256 -16.94 -11.18 -7.88
N LEU A 257 -17.82 -12.17 -7.72
CA LEU A 257 -19.06 -12.01 -6.96
C LEU A 257 -18.81 -11.55 -5.53
N LEU A 258 -17.81 -12.14 -4.87
CA LEU A 258 -17.39 -11.72 -3.53
C LEU A 258 -16.94 -10.25 -3.48
N ASN A 259 -16.20 -9.78 -4.50
CA ASN A 259 -15.87 -8.36 -4.60
C ASN A 259 -17.12 -7.50 -4.82
N LEU A 260 -18.03 -7.92 -5.69
CA LEU A 260 -19.28 -7.20 -5.98
C LEU A 260 -20.22 -7.11 -4.76
N LEU A 261 -20.11 -8.02 -3.78
CA LEU A 261 -20.87 -7.93 -2.52
C LEU A 261 -20.46 -6.71 -1.70
N LEU A 262 -19.17 -6.35 -1.75
CA LEU A 262 -18.57 -5.29 -0.94
C LEU A 262 -18.83 -3.89 -1.49
N VAL A 263 -19.25 -3.78 -2.75
CA VAL A 263 -19.55 -2.49 -3.38
C VAL A 263 -20.97 -2.09 -3.08
N ASN A 264 -21.17 -0.81 -2.72
CA ASN A 264 -22.50 -0.25 -2.58
C ASN A 264 -23.06 0.12 -3.96
N HIS A 265 -24.15 -0.53 -4.37
CA HIS A 265 -24.75 -0.36 -5.71
C HIS A 265 -25.32 1.04 -5.92
N ASP A 266 -25.75 1.68 -4.85
CA ASP A 266 -26.29 3.05 -4.86
C ASP A 266 -25.18 4.12 -4.99
N GLU A 267 -23.92 3.74 -4.76
CA GLU A 267 -22.75 4.62 -4.87
C GLU A 267 -21.99 4.40 -6.19
N MET A 268 -22.50 3.53 -7.07
CA MET A 268 -21.87 3.27 -8.38
C MET A 268 -22.23 4.37 -9.39
N PRO A 269 -21.27 4.80 -10.24
CA PRO A 269 -21.54 5.72 -11.35
C PRO A 269 -22.71 5.24 -12.21
N GLY A 270 -23.53 6.20 -12.63
CA GLY A 270 -24.77 6.00 -13.40
C GLY A 270 -24.54 5.75 -14.87
#